data_AF-A0A963V6S4-F1
#
_entry.id   AF-A0A963V6S4-F1
#
_cell.length_a   1.000
_cell.length_b   1.000
_cell.length_c   1.000
_cell.angle_alpha   90.00
_cell.angle_beta   90.00
_cell.angle_gamma   90.00
#
_symmetry.space_group_name_H-M   'P 1'
#
loop_
_entity.id
_entity.type
_entity.pdbx_description
1 polymer ?
#
loop_
_entity_poly.entity_id
_entity_poly.type
_entity_poly.pdbx_seq_one_letter_code
_entity_poly.pdbx_strand_id
1 'polypeptide(L)' 'SDAAGLAARIYIETPPALLAAATRNVLAHLVDLEDRNLVACEGPLHPDAVFRQI' A
#
# COMPACT_ATOMS: atom_id res chain seq x y z
N SER A 1 -1.46 -7.96 1.53
CA SER A 1 -1.82 -6.97 2.58
C SER A 1 -2.38 -5.73 1.90
N ASP A 2 -3.18 -4.94 2.61
CA ASP A 2 -3.65 -3.62 2.14
C ASP A 2 -2.59 -2.52 2.35
N ALA A 3 -2.83 -1.33 1.80
CA ALA A 3 -1.90 -0.21 1.88
C ALA A 3 -1.72 0.31 3.31
N ALA A 4 -2.80 0.38 4.10
CA ALA A 4 -2.75 0.85 5.48
C ALA A 4 -1.95 -0.10 6.39
N GLY A 5 -2.19 -1.41 6.27
CA GLY A 5 -1.46 -2.42 7.02
C GLY A 5 0.01 -2.51 6.62
N LEU A 6 0.36 -2.24 5.35
CA LEU A 6 1.76 -2.12 4.94
C LEU A 6 2.39 -0.84 5.51
N ALA A 7 1.68 0.30 5.44
CA ALA A 7 2.16 1.59 5.94
C ALA A 7 2.49 1.52 7.43
N ALA A 8 1.62 0.91 8.26
CA ALA A 8 1.88 0.74 9.68
C ALA A 8 3.13 -0.11 9.99
N ARG A 9 3.50 -1.05 9.10
CA ARG A 9 4.70 -1.88 9.25
C ARG A 9 5.98 -1.22 8.72
N ILE A 10 5.87 -0.37 7.71
CA ILE A 10 7.02 0.34 7.10
C ILE A 10 7.35 1.60 7.90
N TYR A 11 6.32 2.33 8.35
CA TYR A 11 6.42 3.62 9.03
C TYR A 11 6.29 3.48 10.55
N ILE A 12 7.16 2.66 11.14
CA ILE A 12 7.06 2.18 12.54
C ILE A 12 7.18 3.32 13.57
N GLU A 13 8.04 4.30 13.31
CA GLU A 13 8.30 5.45 14.22
C GLU A 13 7.59 6.73 13.79
N THR A 14 6.60 6.62 12.89
CA THR A 14 5.93 7.79 12.34
C THR A 14 4.78 8.24 13.24
N PRO A 15 4.68 9.55 13.58
CA PRO A 15 3.55 10.07 14.33
C PRO A 15 2.21 9.67 13.70
N PRO A 16 1.17 9.31 14.48
CA PRO A 16 -0.11 8.87 13.94
C PRO A 16 -0.74 9.84 12.93
N ALA A 17 -0.51 11.15 13.12
CA ALA A 17 -0.98 12.21 12.24
C ALA A 17 -0.43 12.12 10.80
N LEU A 18 0.71 11.47 10.58
CA LEU A 18 1.35 11.31 9.28
C LEU A 18 1.05 9.95 8.63
N LEU A 19 0.37 9.03 9.33
CA LEU A 19 0.03 7.70 8.78
C LEU A 19 -0.87 7.80 7.56
N ALA A 20 -1.78 8.77 7.50
CA ALA A 20 -2.61 8.99 6.30
C ALA A 20 -1.77 9.36 5.06
N ALA A 21 -0.67 10.09 5.24
CA ALA A 21 0.26 10.39 4.16
C ALA A 21 1.10 9.15 3.78
N ALA A 22 1.56 8.39 4.78
CA ALA A 22 2.28 7.13 4.59
C ALA A 22 1.44 6.11 3.79
N THR A 23 0.15 5.94 4.12
CA THR A 23 -0.76 5.05 3.38
C THR A 23 -0.90 5.46 1.91
N ARG A 24 -0.97 6.76 1.61
CA ARG A 24 -1.03 7.25 0.22
C ARG A 24 0.27 6.97 -0.54
N ASN A 25 1.43 7.15 0.12
CA ASN A 25 2.72 6.83 -0.48
C ASN A 25 2.81 5.33 -0.80
N VAL A 26 2.42 4.48 0.14
CA VAL A 26 2.38 3.02 -0.05
C VAL A 26 1.45 2.65 -1.20
N LEU A 27 0.23 3.22 -1.26
CA LEU A 27 -0.71 2.94 -2.35
C LEU A 27 -0.12 3.32 -3.71
N ALA A 28 0.53 4.48 -3.82
CA ALA A 28 1.19 4.91 -5.06
C ALA A 28 2.29 3.92 -5.49
N HIS A 29 3.08 3.41 -4.54
CA HIS A 29 4.08 2.38 -4.82
C HIS A 29 3.47 1.04 -5.24
N LEU A 30 2.34 0.62 -4.64
CA LEU A 30 1.66 -0.61 -5.01
C LEU A 30 1.10 -0.54 -6.43
N VAL A 31 0.59 0.63 -6.86
CA VAL A 31 0.14 0.86 -8.24
C VAL A 31 1.32 0.81 -9.23
N ASP A 32 2.46 1.42 -8.92
CA ASP A 32 3.68 1.30 -9.75
C ASP A 32 4.14 -0.16 -9.89
N LEU A 33 4.13 -0.91 -8.79
CA LEU A 33 4.51 -2.32 -8.79
C LEU A 33 3.51 -3.19 -9.57
N GLU A 34 2.22 -2.84 -9.55
CA GLU A 34 1.18 -3.53 -10.33
C GLU A 34 1.38 -3.29 -11.84
N ASP A 35 1.63 -2.05 -12.26
CA ASP A 35 1.93 -1.70 -13.67
C ASP A 35 3.17 -2.45 -14.18
N ARG A 36 4.12 -2.71 -13.29
CA ARG A 36 5.34 -3.49 -13.56
C ARG A 36 5.15 -5.00 -13.43
N ASN A 37 3.93 -5.48 -13.19
CA ASN A 37 3.59 -6.90 -13.01
C ASN A 37 4.38 -7.60 -11.89
N LEU A 38 4.71 -6.88 -10.81
CA LEU A 38 5.43 -7.41 -9.64
C LEU A 38 4.48 -7.74 -8.47
N VAL A 39 3.32 -7.09 -8.44
CA VAL A 39 2.22 -7.38 -7.51
C VAL A 39 0.91 -7.40 -8.28
N ALA A 40 -0.12 -8.02 -7.71
CA ALA A 40 -1.48 -8.00 -8.21
C ALA A 40 -2.43 -7.50 -7.12
N CYS A 41 -3.35 -6.61 -7.50
CA CYS A 41 -4.50 -6.26 -6.68
C CYS A 41 -5.56 -7.38 -6.74
N GLU A 42 -5.99 -7.87 -5.59
CA GLU A 42 -7.11 -8.81 -5.50
C GLU A 42 -8.43 -8.06 -5.65
N GLY A 43 -8.88 -7.89 -6.91
CA GLY A 43 -10.12 -7.21 -7.25
C GLY A 43 -9.89 -5.77 -7.74
N PRO A 44 -10.90 -4.90 -7.66
CA PRO A 44 -10.80 -3.52 -8.14
C PRO A 44 -9.75 -2.74 -7.37
N LEU A 45 -9.04 -1.83 -8.06
CA LEU A 45 -8.09 -0.94 -7.42
C LEU A 45 -8.79 -0.03 -6.41
N HIS A 46 -8.48 -0.21 -5.14
CA HIS A 46 -9.04 0.55 -4.01
C HIS A 46 -7.98 0.70 -2.91
N PRO A 47 -7.99 1.76 -2.09
CA PRO A 47 -7.04 1.92 -0.99
C PRO A 47 -7.01 0.75 0.01
N ASP A 48 -8.16 0.11 0.20
CA ASP A 48 -8.33 -1.04 1.09
C ASP A 48 -8.21 -2.38 0.37
N ALA A 49 -7.84 -2.38 -0.93
CA ALA A 49 -7.65 -3.61 -1.67
C ALA A 49 -6.43 -4.37 -1.17
N VAL A 50 -6.48 -5.70 -1.26
CA VAL A 50 -5.39 -6.57 -0.85
C VAL A 50 -4.44 -6.75 -2.03
N PHE A 51 -3.15 -6.51 -1.80
CA PHE A 51 -2.11 -6.75 -2.78
C PHE A 51 -1.32 -8.01 -2.43
N ARG A 52 -0.96 -8.79 -3.46
CA ARG A 52 -0.09 -9.97 -3.38
C ARG A 52 1.06 -9.89 -4.36
N GLN A 53 2.22 -10.41 -4.00
CA GLN A 53 3.33 -10.57 -4.96
C GLN A 53 3.00 -11.65 -5.99
N ILE A 54 3.56 -11.50 -7.20
CA ILE A 54 3.46 -12.45 -8.31
C ILE A 54 4.70 -13.34 -8.33
#